data_AF-A0A2M7SRD5-F1
#
_entry.id   AF-A0A2M7SRD5-F1
#
_cell.length_a   1.000
_cell.length_b   1.000
_cell.length_c   1.000
_cell.angle_alpha   90.00
_cell.angle_beta   90.00
_cell.angle_gamma   90.00
#
_symmetry.space_group_name_H-M   'P 1'
#
loop_
_entity.id
_entity.type
_entity.pdbx_description
1 polymer ?
#
loop_
_entity_poly.entity_id
_entity_poly.type
_entity_poly.pdbx_seq_one_letter_code
_entity_poly.pdbx_strand_id
1 'polypeptide(L)'
;PFPPSLAGKGGWGDRYTDWFRRITRLQHADGPEVWQARLEQAGFRLERWWHYFPSSAMRVLEWGHYFGLPSLIAKKLTGKWIVAPTKWNLWLTEHLVRQYASAKPVEDGTFTFYIARKR
;
A
#
# COMPACT_ATOMS: atom_id res chain seq x y z
N PRO A 1 10.31 4.65 -5.28
CA PRO A 1 10.55 5.50 -4.08
C PRO A 1 9.28 5.54 -3.22
N PHE A 2 9.40 5.40 -1.90
CA PHE A 2 8.25 5.63 -1.02
C PHE A 2 7.81 7.10 -1.18
N PRO A 3 6.52 7.39 -1.35
CA PRO A 3 6.09 8.78 -1.48
C PRO A 3 6.45 9.54 -0.20
N PRO A 4 6.65 10.87 -0.28
CA PRO A 4 6.73 11.68 0.93
C PRO A 4 5.49 11.38 1.78
N SER A 5 5.73 10.94 3.01
CA SER A 5 4.67 10.61 3.96
C SER A 5 3.80 11.83 4.26
N LEU A 6 2.66 11.61 4.91
CA LEU A 6 1.81 12.69 5.45
C LEU A 6 2.59 13.70 6.30
N ALA A 7 3.78 13.34 6.82
CA ALA A 7 4.66 14.21 7.61
C ALA A 7 5.55 15.18 6.78
N GLY A 8 5.49 15.15 5.45
CA GLY A 8 6.20 16.10 4.56
C GLY A 8 7.67 15.75 4.29
N LYS A 9 8.39 16.60 3.53
CA LYS A 9 9.83 16.43 3.26
C LYS A 9 10.66 17.02 4.42
N GLY A 10 11.65 16.27 4.90
CA GLY A 10 12.55 16.66 6.01
C GLY A 10 12.66 15.57 7.08
N GLY A 11 13.47 15.81 8.12
CA GLY A 11 13.84 14.77 9.10
C GLY A 11 12.68 14.09 9.84
N TRP A 12 11.50 14.71 9.93
CA TRP A 12 10.29 14.08 10.49
C TRP A 12 9.61 13.11 9.51
N GLY A 13 9.61 13.42 8.21
CA GLY A 13 9.07 12.56 7.15
C GLY A 13 9.87 11.29 6.96
N ASP A 14 11.20 11.38 7.03
CA ASP A 14 12.09 10.24 6.90
C ASP A 14 11.96 9.29 8.10
N ARG A 15 11.90 9.84 9.32
CA ARG A 15 11.67 9.06 10.55
C ARG A 15 10.32 8.32 10.53
N TYR A 16 9.27 8.99 10.07
CA TYR A 16 7.98 8.34 9.89
C TYR A 16 8.06 7.23 8.84
N THR A 17 8.73 7.46 7.72
CA THR A 17 8.91 6.45 6.66
C THR A 17 9.62 5.21 7.18
N ASP A 18 10.68 5.38 7.97
CA ASP A 18 11.43 4.27 8.58
C ASP A 18 10.60 3.51 9.61
N TRP A 19 9.85 4.23 10.45
CA TRP A 19 8.91 3.60 11.38
C TRP A 19 7.83 2.82 10.63
N PHE A 20 7.24 3.40 9.58
CA PHE A 20 6.20 2.76 8.79
C PHE A 20 6.73 1.51 8.08
N ARG A 21 7.91 1.57 7.46
CA ARG A 21 8.59 0.40 6.87
C ARG A 21 8.82 -0.69 7.91
N ARG A 22 9.20 -0.33 9.13
CA ARG A 22 9.41 -1.28 10.23
C ARG A 22 8.10 -1.95 10.66
N ILE A 23 7.03 -1.21 10.94
CA ILE A 23 5.76 -1.80 11.41
C ILE A 23 5.10 -2.66 10.33
N THR A 24 5.17 -2.22 9.07
CA THR A 24 4.62 -2.95 7.92
C THR A 24 5.55 -4.09 7.47
N ARG A 25 6.76 -4.16 8.03
CA ARG A 25 7.81 -5.12 7.65
C ARG A 25 8.13 -5.04 6.16
N LEU A 26 7.99 -3.84 5.58
CA LEU A 26 8.21 -3.63 4.17
C LEU A 26 9.71 -3.68 3.88
N GLN A 27 10.14 -4.80 3.31
CA GLN A 27 11.50 -5.02 2.84
C GLN A 27 11.50 -4.99 1.31
N HIS A 28 12.58 -4.47 0.71
CA HIS A 28 12.81 -4.49 -0.74
C HIS A 28 11.74 -3.84 -1.61
N ALA A 29 11.05 -2.81 -1.11
CA ALA A 29 10.23 -1.90 -1.92
C ALA A 29 11.11 -0.95 -2.78
N ASP A 30 12.07 -1.55 -3.47
CA ASP A 30 13.06 -0.89 -4.32
C ASP A 30 12.46 -0.61 -5.71
N GLY A 31 13.10 0.31 -6.44
CA GLY A 31 12.69 0.67 -7.79
C GLY A 31 12.96 -0.42 -8.84
N PRO A 32 12.41 -0.27 -10.05
CA PRO A 32 12.63 -1.19 -11.16
C PRO A 32 14.09 -1.43 -11.50
N GLU A 33 14.94 -0.42 -11.34
CA GLU A 33 16.36 -0.48 -11.67
C GLU A 33 17.08 -1.49 -10.76
N VAL A 34 16.78 -1.45 -9.46
CA VAL A 34 17.36 -2.35 -8.46
C VAL A 34 16.85 -3.77 -8.67
N TRP A 35 15.54 -3.93 -8.90
CA TRP A 35 14.94 -5.25 -9.11
C TRP A 35 15.38 -5.88 -10.43
N GLN A 36 15.54 -5.09 -11.50
CA GLN A 36 16.07 -5.58 -12.76
C GLN A 36 17.47 -6.17 -12.57
N ALA A 37 18.38 -5.44 -11.92
CA ALA A 37 19.73 -5.91 -11.66
C ALA A 37 19.74 -7.22 -10.85
N ARG A 38 18.93 -7.31 -9.79
CA ARG A 38 18.80 -8.52 -8.95
C ARG A 38 18.27 -9.72 -9.75
N LEU A 39 17.23 -9.50 -10.56
CA LEU A 39 16.63 -10.56 -11.38
C LEU A 39 17.61 -11.08 -12.43
N GLU A 40 18.32 -10.18 -13.10
CA GLU A 40 19.31 -10.56 -14.11
C GLU A 40 20.48 -11.33 -13.51
N GLN A 41 20.98 -10.92 -12.35
CA GLN A 41 22.01 -11.66 -11.59
C GLN A 41 21.54 -13.06 -11.19
N ALA A 42 20.25 -13.22 -10.90
CA ALA A 42 19.64 -14.51 -10.57
C ALA A 42 19.29 -15.38 -11.80
N GLY A 43 19.67 -14.96 -13.01
CA GLY A 43 19.40 -15.72 -14.25
C GLY A 43 17.99 -15.55 -14.81
N PHE A 44 17.27 -14.50 -14.40
CA PHE A 44 15.98 -14.13 -14.98
C PHE A 44 16.15 -13.01 -16.02
N ARG A 45 15.11 -12.80 -16.83
CA ARG A 45 14.93 -11.64 -17.69
C ARG A 45 13.67 -10.92 -17.26
N LEU A 46 13.78 -9.64 -16.94
CA LEU A 46 12.63 -8.79 -16.68
C LEU A 46 11.89 -8.52 -18.00
N GLU A 47 10.62 -8.88 -18.08
CA GLU A 47 9.79 -8.66 -19.28
C GLU A 47 9.02 -7.36 -19.20
N ARG A 48 8.42 -7.12 -18.04
CA ARG A 48 7.48 -6.01 -17.84
C ARG A 48 7.43 -5.64 -16.38
N TRP A 49 7.22 -4.37 -16.12
CA TRP A 49 6.88 -3.86 -14.80
C TRP A 49 5.93 -2.67 -14.95
N TRP A 50 5.22 -2.37 -13.87
CA TRP A 50 4.43 -1.14 -13.76
C TRP A 50 4.24 -0.78 -12.30
N HIS A 51 4.14 0.52 -12.03
CA HIS A 51 3.76 0.99 -10.71
C HIS A 51 2.25 0.86 -10.53
N TYR A 52 1.85 0.56 -9.30
CA TYR A 52 0.46 0.50 -8.86
C TYR A 52 0.36 1.16 -7.49
N PHE A 53 -0.87 1.35 -7.02
CA PHE A 53 -1.18 1.97 -5.73
C PHE A 53 -0.69 3.43 -5.67
N PRO A 54 -1.48 4.39 -6.18
CA PRO A 54 -1.07 5.79 -6.28
C PRO A 54 -0.78 6.38 -4.90
N SER A 55 0.03 7.43 -4.86
CA SER A 55 0.41 8.11 -3.61
C SER A 55 -0.80 8.56 -2.78
N SER A 56 -1.89 8.95 -3.44
CA SER A 56 -3.16 9.29 -2.79
C SER A 56 -3.81 8.08 -2.08
N ALA A 57 -3.73 6.88 -2.67
CA ALA A 57 -4.27 5.67 -2.07
C ALA A 57 -3.47 5.27 -0.83
N MET A 58 -2.14 5.44 -0.86
CA MET A 58 -1.28 5.24 0.30
C MET A 58 -1.70 6.15 1.47
N ARG A 59 -1.96 7.44 1.20
CA ARG A 59 -2.45 8.36 2.23
C ARG A 59 -3.79 7.89 2.82
N VAL A 60 -4.72 7.42 2.00
CA VAL A 60 -5.99 6.86 2.49
C VAL A 60 -5.77 5.60 3.34
N LEU A 61 -4.83 4.73 2.97
CA LEU A 61 -4.44 3.56 3.77
C LEU A 61 -3.88 3.97 5.13
N GLU A 62 -3.01 4.99 5.17
CA GLU A 62 -2.49 5.55 6.42
C GLU A 62 -3.63 6.05 7.31
N TRP A 63 -4.57 6.83 6.74
CA TRP A 63 -5.78 7.28 7.43
C TRP A 63 -6.69 6.13 7.89
N GLY A 64 -6.76 5.05 7.13
CA GLY A 64 -7.56 3.86 7.43
C GLY A 64 -7.26 3.26 8.80
N HIS A 65 -6.05 3.43 9.33
CA HIS A 65 -5.71 2.99 10.68
C HIS A 65 -6.50 3.76 11.75
N TYR A 66 -6.70 5.06 11.57
CA TYR A 66 -7.52 5.87 12.47
C TYR A 66 -9.02 5.57 12.29
N PHE A 67 -9.45 5.34 11.05
CA PHE A 67 -10.82 4.91 10.73
C PHE A 67 -11.13 3.45 11.12
N GLY A 68 -10.16 2.73 11.69
CA GLY A 68 -10.40 1.43 12.33
C GLY A 68 -11.04 1.52 13.71
N LEU A 69 -11.08 2.70 14.33
CA LEU A 69 -11.65 2.90 15.66
C LEU A 69 -13.14 2.51 15.76
N PRO A 70 -14.03 2.88 14.81
CA PRO A 70 -15.39 2.36 14.76
C PRO A 70 -15.46 0.82 14.77
N SER A 71 -14.58 0.14 14.04
CA SER A 71 -14.51 -1.33 14.02
C SER A 71 -14.02 -1.91 15.34
N LEU A 72 -13.13 -1.20 16.05
CA LEU A 72 -12.71 -1.58 17.40
C LEU A 72 -13.85 -1.43 18.41
N ILE A 73 -14.64 -0.37 18.31
CA ILE A 73 -15.85 -0.17 19.12
C ILE A 73 -16.85 -1.30 18.83
N ALA A 74 -17.10 -1.59 17.55
CA ALA A 74 -17.95 -2.71 17.14
C ALA A 74 -17.47 -4.03 17.74
N LYS A 75 -16.16 -4.31 17.72
CA LYS A 75 -15.59 -5.50 18.36
C LYS A 75 -15.80 -5.52 19.86
N LYS A 76 -15.61 -4.38 20.55
CA LYS A 76 -15.79 -4.30 22.00
C LYS A 76 -17.25 -4.54 22.41
N LEU A 77 -18.21 -4.07 21.61
CA LEU A 77 -19.64 -4.19 21.90
C LEU A 77 -20.24 -5.53 21.47
N THR A 78 -19.81 -6.07 20.33
CA THR A 78 -20.45 -7.23 19.68
C THR A 78 -19.56 -8.47 19.58
N GLY A 79 -18.29 -8.36 19.97
CA GLY A 79 -17.26 -9.37 19.73
C GLY A 79 -16.78 -9.47 18.28
N LYS A 80 -17.39 -8.72 17.34
CA LYS A 80 -17.13 -8.81 15.90
C LYS A 80 -16.54 -7.50 15.35
N TRP A 81 -15.52 -7.61 14.49
CA TRP A 81 -14.96 -6.46 13.77
C TRP A 81 -15.92 -5.85 12.75
N ILE A 82 -16.82 -6.67 12.23
CA ILE A 82 -17.82 -6.32 11.23
C ILE A 82 -19.17 -6.74 11.83
N VAL A 83 -20.02 -5.77 12.15
CA VAL A 83 -21.31 -5.98 12.84
C VAL A 83 -22.20 -6.97 12.08
N ALA A 84 -22.29 -6.83 10.76
CA ALA A 84 -23.02 -7.72 9.88
C ALA A 84 -22.22 -8.02 8.59
N PRO A 85 -22.15 -9.27 8.12
CA PRO A 85 -21.44 -9.66 6.89
C PRO A 85 -22.27 -9.32 5.64
N THR A 86 -22.70 -8.07 5.53
CA THR A 86 -23.59 -7.57 4.48
C THR A 86 -22.98 -6.32 3.83
N LYS A 87 -23.32 -6.09 2.55
CA LYS A 87 -22.79 -4.93 1.81
C LYS A 87 -23.10 -3.59 2.46
N TRP A 88 -24.28 -3.44 3.05
CA TRP A 88 -24.67 -2.18 3.70
C TRP A 88 -23.74 -1.78 4.84
N ASN A 89 -23.18 -2.76 5.57
CA ASN A 89 -22.34 -2.51 6.73
C ASN A 89 -20.98 -1.89 6.35
N LEU A 90 -20.53 -2.12 5.11
CA LEU A 90 -19.29 -1.56 4.57
C LEU A 90 -19.52 -0.55 3.45
N TRP A 91 -20.78 -0.24 3.11
CA TRP A 91 -21.12 0.54 1.92
C TRP A 91 -20.44 1.91 1.91
N LEU A 92 -20.43 2.61 3.05
CA LEU A 92 -19.78 3.93 3.14
C LEU A 92 -18.27 3.80 2.93
N THR A 93 -17.63 2.86 3.61
CA THR A 93 -16.19 2.60 3.46
C THR A 93 -15.85 2.21 2.02
N GLU A 94 -16.60 1.28 1.44
CA GLU A 94 -16.47 0.86 0.04
C GLU A 94 -16.58 2.05 -0.90
N HIS A 95 -17.62 2.87 -0.75
CA HIS A 95 -17.86 4.04 -1.60
C HIS A 95 -16.68 5.02 -1.57
N LEU A 96 -16.13 5.30 -0.38
CA LEU A 96 -15.00 6.21 -0.21
C LEU A 96 -13.70 5.67 -0.83
N VAL A 97 -13.42 4.37 -0.66
CA VAL A 97 -12.15 3.77 -1.12
C VAL A 97 -12.19 3.30 -2.57
N ARG A 98 -13.38 3.11 -3.16
CA ARG A 98 -13.55 2.53 -4.51
C ARG A 98 -12.76 3.26 -5.59
N GLN A 99 -12.65 4.58 -5.50
CA GLN A 99 -11.87 5.39 -6.45
C GLN A 99 -10.37 5.05 -6.45
N TYR A 100 -9.85 4.54 -5.34
CA TYR A 100 -8.44 4.15 -5.18
C TYR A 100 -8.21 2.67 -5.51
N ALA A 101 -9.28 1.87 -5.61
CA ALA A 101 -9.23 0.45 -5.94
C ALA A 101 -9.16 0.22 -7.47
N SER A 102 -8.00 0.55 -8.06
CA SER A 102 -7.72 0.35 -9.47
C SER A 102 -6.55 -0.59 -9.68
N ALA A 103 -6.69 -1.53 -10.63
CA ALA A 103 -5.60 -2.39 -11.10
C ALA A 103 -4.78 -1.75 -12.24
N LYS A 104 -5.14 -0.54 -12.67
CA LYS A 104 -4.46 0.15 -13.76
C LYS A 104 -3.07 0.62 -13.31
N PRO A 105 -2.07 0.58 -14.20
CA PRO A 105 -0.79 1.26 -13.97
C PRO A 105 -1.00 2.74 -13.64
N VAL A 106 -0.18 3.26 -12.73
CA VAL A 106 -0.14 4.68 -12.37
C VAL A 106 1.32 5.15 -12.41
N GLU A 107 1.56 6.42 -12.72
CA GLU A 107 2.93 6.95 -12.79
C GLU A 107 3.51 7.21 -11.39
N ASP A 108 2.67 7.65 -10.44
CA ASP A 108 3.04 8.04 -9.08
C ASP A 108 2.89 6.90 -8.05
N GLY A 109 2.97 5.65 -8.51
CA GLY A 109 2.68 4.49 -7.68
C GLY A 109 3.76 4.25 -6.62
N THR A 110 3.32 3.84 -5.43
CA THR A 110 4.22 3.61 -4.30
C THR A 110 4.80 2.19 -4.28
N PHE A 111 4.20 1.29 -5.07
CA PHE A 111 4.64 -0.09 -5.24
C PHE A 111 4.76 -0.44 -6.72
N THR A 112 5.55 -1.47 -7.00
CA THR A 112 5.81 -1.92 -8.38
C THR A 112 5.52 -3.40 -8.50
N PHE A 113 4.85 -3.77 -9.58
CA PHE A 113 4.67 -5.16 -9.96
C PHE A 113 5.70 -5.53 -11.04
N TYR A 114 6.28 -6.73 -10.94
CA TYR A 114 7.33 -7.21 -11.84
C TYR A 114 6.93 -8.55 -12.46
N ILE A 115 7.09 -8.68 -13.77
CA ILE A 115 6.98 -9.94 -14.51
C ILE A 115 8.36 -10.27 -15.06
N ALA A 116 8.90 -11.41 -14.63
CA ALA A 116 10.18 -11.91 -15.07
C ALA A 116 10.08 -13.37 -15.49
N ARG A 117 10.91 -13.75 -16.47
CA ARG A 117 11.01 -15.12 -16.98
C ARG A 117 12.38 -15.68 -16.68
N LYS A 118 12.43 -16.95 -16.26
CA LYS A 118 13.70 -17.66 -16.16
C LYS A 118 14.30 -17.81 -17.57
N ARG A 119 15.61 -17.57 -17.70
CA ARG A 119 16.32 -17.83 -18.95
C ARG A 119 16.40 -19.32 -19.23
#